data_AF-Q08N57-F1
#
_entry.id   AF-Q08N57-F1
#
_cell.length_a   1.000
_cell.length_b   1.000
_cell.length_c   1.000
_cell.angle_alpha   90.00
_cell.angle_beta   90.00
_cell.angle_gamma   90.00
#
_symmetry.space_group_name_H-M   'P 1'
#
loop_
_entity.id
_entity.type
_entity.pdbx_description
1 polymer ?
#
loop_
_entity_poly.entity_id
_entity_poly.type
_entity_poly.pdbx_seq_one_letter_code
_entity_poly.pdbx_strand_id
1 'polypeptide(L)'
;MKLQSLADGFHVYGVYWQQGRLEFFVDGIKTAEWSDSRVLSVPAYMLLSLQLGGWDGNTPGPQVHGQEMQVDWVRTWSGTRAASATPVEVITDNASANATATGAWTASSAMPGYHGSNYVHDGNTGKGSKRFHFKPALAENGLYQVYARWVADANRATAVPIDVVTAGGSTVTVKVNQRNNHAQWVLLGTFPLSAVDAEVVVRTDGTADGYVVADAIRVMPVAP
;
A
#
# COMPACT_ATOMS: atom_id res chain seq x y z
N MET A 1 -1.47 -8.03 -20.92
CA MET A 1 -1.89 -7.40 -19.65
C MET A 1 -3.34 -7.00 -19.82
N LYS A 2 -4.27 -7.67 -19.13
CA LYS A 2 -5.71 -7.38 -19.25
C LYS A 2 -5.97 -6.19 -18.33
N LEU A 3 -6.23 -5.01 -18.88
CA LEU A 3 -6.73 -3.86 -18.11
C LEU A 3 -8.06 -4.28 -17.46
N GLN A 4 -8.26 -3.90 -16.21
CA GLN A 4 -9.58 -3.97 -15.56
C GLN A 4 -10.60 -3.21 -16.43
N SER A 5 -11.85 -3.66 -16.38
CA SER A 5 -12.98 -2.98 -17.02
C SER A 5 -13.03 -1.52 -16.55
N LEU A 6 -12.87 -0.55 -17.46
CA LEU A 6 -13.02 0.88 -17.18
C LEU A 6 -14.48 1.30 -16.91
N ALA A 7 -15.42 0.36 -16.96
CA ALA A 7 -16.86 0.61 -16.81
C ALA A 7 -17.38 0.38 -15.39
N ASP A 8 -16.56 -0.15 -14.49
CA ASP A 8 -16.96 -0.46 -13.11
C ASP A 8 -16.52 0.67 -12.15
N GLY A 9 -17.31 1.75 -12.08
CA GLY A 9 -17.11 2.86 -11.14
C GLY A 9 -16.42 4.10 -11.73
N PHE A 10 -16.23 5.13 -10.89
CA PHE A 10 -15.49 6.34 -11.27
C PHE A 10 -13.97 6.12 -11.18
N HIS A 11 -13.24 6.65 -12.15
CA HIS A 11 -11.78 6.69 -12.20
C HIS A 11 -11.27 8.12 -12.26
N VAL A 12 -10.04 8.36 -11.79
CA VAL A 12 -9.38 9.66 -11.84
C VAL A 12 -8.40 9.71 -13.01
N TYR A 13 -8.75 10.47 -14.04
CA TYR A 13 -7.86 10.73 -15.16
C TYR A 13 -7.08 12.02 -14.93
N GLY A 14 -5.75 11.95 -15.00
CA GLY A 14 -4.86 13.07 -14.76
C GLY A 14 -3.99 13.37 -15.97
N VAL A 15 -3.72 14.65 -16.21
CA VAL A 15 -2.63 15.09 -17.09
C VAL A 15 -1.79 16.13 -16.36
N TYR A 16 -0.50 15.82 -16.18
CA TYR A 16 0.48 16.83 -15.84
C TYR A 16 1.00 17.45 -17.13
N TRP A 17 1.11 18.76 -17.15
CA TRP A 17 1.60 19.48 -18.31
C TRP A 17 2.56 20.59 -17.94
N GLN A 18 3.54 20.79 -18.80
CA GLN A 18 4.37 21.98 -18.87
C GLN A 18 4.77 22.19 -20.33
N GLN A 19 5.31 23.37 -20.68
CA GLN A 19 5.85 23.56 -22.03
C GLN A 19 6.88 22.46 -22.32
N GLY A 20 6.69 21.75 -23.42
CA GLY A 20 7.58 20.67 -23.84
C GLY A 20 7.24 19.26 -23.33
N ARG A 21 6.28 19.09 -22.40
CA ARG A 21 6.02 17.77 -21.76
C ARG A 21 4.58 17.57 -21.30
N LEU A 22 4.04 16.38 -21.57
CA LEU A 22 2.83 15.83 -20.97
C LEU A 22 3.13 14.51 -20.25
N GLU A 23 2.49 14.28 -19.12
CA GLU A 23 2.40 12.97 -18.47
C GLU A 23 0.93 12.65 -18.21
N PHE A 24 0.50 11.45 -18.56
CA PHE A 24 -0.87 10.98 -18.39
C PHE A 24 -0.96 9.97 -17.25
N PHE A 25 -2.05 10.05 -16.50
CA PHE A 25 -2.30 9.23 -15.32
C PHE A 25 -3.72 8.66 -15.38
N VAL A 26 -3.87 7.42 -14.93
CA VAL A 26 -5.16 6.79 -14.66
C VAL A 26 -5.09 6.25 -13.25
N ASP A 27 -5.98 6.75 -12.39
CA ASP A 27 -5.95 6.54 -10.94
C ASP A 27 -4.51 6.70 -10.48
N GLY A 28 -4.00 7.95 -10.55
CA GLY A 28 -2.66 8.42 -10.12
C GLY A 28 -1.40 7.70 -10.64
N ILE A 29 -1.53 6.57 -11.33
CA ILE A 29 -0.45 5.82 -11.96
C ILE A 29 -0.12 6.46 -13.29
N LYS A 30 1.15 6.81 -13.52
CA LYS A 30 1.60 7.31 -14.83
C LYS A 30 1.47 6.20 -15.88
N THR A 31 0.63 6.43 -16.89
CA THR A 31 0.37 5.47 -17.98
C THR A 31 1.06 5.85 -19.29
N ALA A 32 1.34 7.13 -19.50
CA ALA A 32 2.05 7.61 -20.69
C ALA A 32 2.82 8.91 -20.44
N GLU A 33 3.78 9.19 -21.30
CA GLU A 33 4.55 10.44 -21.31
C GLU A 33 4.83 10.84 -22.76
N TRP A 34 4.76 12.14 -23.04
CA TRP A 34 5.09 12.70 -24.34
C TRP A 34 5.92 13.97 -24.20
N SER A 35 6.97 14.09 -25.01
CA SER A 35 7.85 15.27 -25.03
C SER A 35 8.04 15.76 -26.46
N ASP A 36 7.67 17.02 -26.72
CA ASP A 36 7.85 17.71 -28.00
C ASP A 36 7.82 19.22 -27.69
N SER A 37 8.70 20.01 -28.32
CA SER A 37 8.81 21.46 -28.06
C SER A 37 7.51 22.24 -28.33
N ARG A 38 6.58 21.68 -29.09
CA ARG A 38 5.25 22.26 -29.39
C ARG A 38 4.20 21.96 -28.33
N VAL A 39 4.46 21.06 -27.38
CA VAL A 39 3.53 20.78 -26.28
C VAL A 39 3.33 22.06 -25.48
N LEU A 40 2.09 22.54 -25.45
CA LEU A 40 1.65 23.74 -24.72
C LEU A 40 2.54 24.96 -24.96
N SER A 41 3.01 25.14 -26.19
CA SER A 41 3.69 26.37 -26.61
C SER A 41 2.74 27.56 -26.81
N VAL A 42 1.42 27.33 -26.70
CA VAL A 42 0.35 28.32 -26.80
C VAL A 42 -0.75 27.99 -25.78
N PRO A 43 -1.61 28.95 -25.39
CA PRO A 43 -2.78 28.67 -24.55
C PRO A 43 -3.65 27.56 -25.15
N ALA A 44 -4.06 26.62 -24.30
CA ALA A 44 -4.93 25.50 -24.65
C ALA A 44 -6.21 25.53 -23.79
N TYR A 45 -7.24 24.84 -24.24
CA TYR A 45 -8.49 24.63 -23.51
C TYR A 45 -8.77 23.13 -23.37
N MET A 46 -9.54 22.77 -22.35
CA MET A 46 -9.98 21.40 -22.12
C MET A 46 -11.26 21.12 -22.92
N LEU A 47 -11.34 19.94 -23.53
CA LEU A 47 -12.53 19.46 -24.21
C LEU A 47 -12.92 18.10 -23.63
N LEU A 48 -14.17 18.00 -23.19
CA LEU A 48 -14.79 16.76 -22.71
C LEU A 48 -15.85 16.37 -23.74
N SER A 49 -15.67 15.22 -24.38
CA SER A 49 -16.59 14.75 -25.40
C SER A 49 -16.71 13.23 -25.36
N LEU A 50 -17.93 12.73 -25.49
CA LEU A 50 -18.20 11.33 -25.80
C LEU A 50 -18.38 11.21 -27.32
N GLN A 51 -17.38 10.66 -28.01
CA GLN A 51 -17.41 10.50 -29.46
C GLN A 51 -17.98 9.14 -29.85
N LEU A 52 -18.85 9.11 -30.87
CA LEU A 52 -19.45 7.90 -31.43
C LEU A 52 -18.88 7.61 -32.83
N GLY A 53 -18.21 6.46 -32.96
CA GLY A 53 -17.54 6.04 -34.20
C GLY A 53 -16.26 6.82 -34.51
N GLY A 54 -15.53 6.37 -35.52
CA GLY A 54 -14.35 7.07 -36.04
C GLY A 54 -13.15 6.16 -36.25
N TRP A 55 -12.03 6.49 -35.62
CA TRP A 55 -10.73 5.88 -35.88
C TRP A 55 -10.59 4.44 -35.37
N ASP A 56 -11.52 4.01 -34.52
CA ASP A 56 -11.62 2.64 -34.00
C ASP A 56 -12.21 1.65 -35.03
N GLY A 57 -12.65 2.13 -36.20
CA GLY A 57 -13.18 1.31 -37.28
C GLY A 57 -14.55 0.68 -36.98
N ASN A 58 -15.16 1.03 -35.85
CA ASN A 58 -16.45 0.50 -35.45
C ASN A 58 -17.58 1.21 -36.20
N THR A 59 -18.62 0.46 -36.53
CA THR A 59 -19.88 1.02 -37.03
C THR A 59 -20.84 1.16 -35.85
N PRO A 60 -21.16 2.39 -35.39
CA PRO A 60 -22.11 2.57 -34.30
C PRO A 60 -23.47 1.95 -34.65
N GLY A 61 -24.04 1.20 -33.72
CA GLY A 61 -25.35 0.57 -33.84
C GLY A 61 -26.13 0.70 -32.52
N PRO A 62 -27.26 -0.03 -32.37
CA PRO A 62 -28.12 0.07 -31.20
C PRO A 62 -27.41 -0.10 -29.85
N GLN A 63 -26.27 -0.80 -29.80
CA GLN A 63 -25.46 -1.01 -28.60
C GLN A 63 -24.90 0.28 -27.97
N VAL A 64 -24.75 1.36 -28.73
CA VAL A 64 -24.25 2.65 -28.20
C VAL A 64 -25.37 3.62 -27.81
N HIS A 65 -26.63 3.23 -28.00
CA HIS A 65 -27.76 4.08 -27.63
C HIS A 65 -27.85 4.23 -26.11
N GLY A 66 -28.04 5.46 -25.64
CA GLY A 66 -28.19 5.77 -24.21
C GLY A 66 -26.91 5.62 -23.39
N GLN A 67 -25.73 5.51 -24.02
CA GLN A 67 -24.46 5.56 -23.30
C GLN A 67 -24.18 6.99 -22.83
N GLU A 68 -23.68 7.11 -21.61
CA GLU A 68 -23.38 8.39 -20.96
C GLU A 68 -21.90 8.45 -20.58
N MET A 69 -21.32 9.66 -20.64
CA MET A 69 -20.06 9.96 -19.98
C MET A 69 -20.37 10.80 -18.75
N GLN A 70 -20.27 10.17 -17.57
CA GLN A 70 -20.50 10.85 -16.30
C GLN A 70 -19.18 11.43 -15.80
N VAL A 71 -19.18 12.73 -15.49
CA VAL A 71 -18.03 13.46 -14.93
C VAL A 71 -18.47 14.06 -13.60
N ASP A 72 -17.92 13.56 -12.50
CA ASP A 72 -18.21 14.08 -11.16
C ASP A 72 -17.57 15.47 -10.98
N TRP A 73 -16.27 15.60 -11.29
CA TRP A 73 -15.55 16.86 -11.18
C TRP A 73 -14.45 17.01 -12.22
N VAL A 74 -14.09 18.28 -12.48
CA VAL A 74 -12.86 18.68 -13.16
C VAL A 74 -12.12 19.61 -12.22
N ARG A 75 -10.84 19.32 -11.97
CA ARG A 75 -9.96 20.14 -11.14
C ARG A 75 -8.69 20.46 -11.91
N THR A 76 -8.25 21.71 -11.80
CA THR A 76 -7.02 22.19 -12.42
C THR A 76 -6.16 22.85 -11.36
N TRP A 77 -4.86 22.56 -11.38
CA TRP A 77 -3.88 23.13 -10.46
C TRP A 77 -2.79 23.83 -11.26
N SER A 78 -2.20 24.88 -10.67
CA SER A 78 -1.06 25.60 -11.22
C SER A 78 0.03 25.74 -10.16
N GLY A 79 1.29 25.72 -10.58
CA GLY A 79 2.43 25.91 -9.70
C GLY A 79 3.63 25.07 -10.12
N THR A 80 4.70 25.15 -9.33
CA THR A 80 5.84 24.24 -9.49
C THR A 80 5.40 22.84 -9.07
N ARG A 81 5.54 21.87 -9.97
CA ARG A 81 5.36 20.46 -9.59
C ARG A 81 6.40 20.13 -8.52
N ALA A 82 5.93 19.90 -7.30
CA ALA A 82 6.74 19.19 -6.33
C ALA A 82 7.17 17.87 -6.97
N ALA A 83 8.45 17.52 -6.88
CA ALA A 83 8.89 16.19 -7.29
C ALA A 83 7.91 15.18 -6.69
N SER A 84 7.35 14.29 -7.52
CA SER A 84 6.59 13.16 -7.00
C SER A 84 7.47 12.53 -5.93
N ALA A 85 7.03 12.57 -4.67
CA ALA A 85 7.75 11.87 -3.63
C ALA A 85 7.82 10.43 -4.13
N THR A 86 9.05 9.93 -4.39
CA THR A 86 9.23 8.51 -4.67
C THR A 86 8.43 7.78 -3.60
N PRO A 87 7.53 6.84 -3.93
CA PRO A 87 6.85 6.05 -2.92
C PRO A 87 7.92 5.40 -2.03
N VAL A 88 8.21 6.01 -0.88
CA VAL A 88 9.30 5.55 -0.04
C VAL A 88 8.75 4.39 0.77
N GLU A 89 9.31 3.22 0.53
CA GLU A 89 9.13 2.08 1.42
C GLU A 89 9.47 2.49 2.85
N VAL A 90 8.54 2.28 3.78
CA VAL A 90 8.77 2.50 5.20
C VAL A 90 8.95 1.14 5.87
N ILE A 91 10.15 0.87 6.38
CA ILE A 91 10.43 -0.32 7.18
C ILE A 91 10.47 0.09 8.65
N THR A 92 9.75 -0.65 9.51
CA THR A 92 9.85 -0.53 10.97
C THR A 92 10.34 -1.86 11.53
N ASP A 93 11.59 -1.85 11.98
CA ASP A 93 12.29 -2.95 12.65
C ASP A 93 11.92 -3.02 14.14
N ASN A 94 12.02 -4.18 14.78
CA ASN A 94 11.69 -4.36 16.19
C ASN A 94 12.59 -3.56 17.15
N ALA A 95 13.79 -3.14 16.72
CA ALA A 95 14.64 -2.24 17.49
C ALA A 95 14.43 -0.75 17.15
N SER A 96 13.49 -0.42 16.27
CA SER A 96 13.18 0.97 15.92
C SER A 96 12.52 1.71 17.09
N ALA A 97 12.74 3.03 17.20
CA ALA A 97 12.18 3.84 18.28
C ALA A 97 10.64 3.88 18.29
N ASN A 98 10.02 3.66 17.14
CA ASN A 98 8.57 3.57 16.91
C ASN A 98 8.05 2.12 16.98
N ALA A 99 8.86 1.17 17.46
CA ALA A 99 8.43 -0.18 17.81
C ALA A 99 8.41 -0.33 19.33
N THR A 100 7.30 -0.83 19.88
CA THR A 100 7.11 -0.95 21.34
C THR A 100 6.46 -2.27 21.72
N ALA A 101 6.72 -2.72 22.94
CA ALA A 101 6.24 -4.00 23.46
C ALA A 101 5.23 -3.80 24.60
N THR A 102 4.14 -4.55 24.56
CA THR A 102 3.29 -4.81 25.73
C THR A 102 3.65 -6.19 26.28
N GLY A 103 4.07 -6.23 27.55
CA GLY A 103 4.59 -7.43 28.21
C GLY A 103 6.05 -7.73 27.85
N ALA A 104 6.59 -8.81 28.43
CA ALA A 104 8.00 -9.17 28.24
C ALA A 104 8.24 -9.89 26.90
N TRP A 105 9.08 -9.28 26.06
CA TRP A 105 9.60 -9.84 24.82
C TRP A 105 11.12 -9.96 24.91
N THR A 106 11.66 -11.10 24.49
CA THR A 106 13.09 -11.41 24.58
C THR A 106 13.73 -11.22 23.21
N ALA A 107 14.76 -10.38 23.12
CA ALA A 107 15.56 -10.22 21.91
C ALA A 107 16.45 -11.45 21.69
N SER A 108 16.62 -11.85 20.43
CA SER A 108 17.44 -12.99 20.04
C SER A 108 18.03 -12.80 18.64
N SER A 109 19.25 -13.29 18.46
CA SER A 109 19.93 -13.42 17.17
C SER A 109 20.33 -14.87 16.90
N ALA A 110 19.78 -15.82 17.67
CA ALA A 110 20.20 -17.22 17.65
C ALA A 110 19.98 -17.91 16.30
N MET A 111 18.92 -17.51 15.58
CA MET A 111 18.69 -17.92 14.20
C MET A 111 18.83 -16.71 13.27
N PRO A 112 19.63 -16.80 12.19
CA PRO A 112 19.74 -15.72 11.21
C PRO A 112 18.41 -15.56 10.43
N GLY A 113 18.32 -14.47 9.67
CA GLY A 113 17.16 -14.18 8.81
C GLY A 113 16.28 -13.01 9.27
N TYR A 114 16.60 -12.42 10.42
CA TYR A 114 15.98 -11.19 10.90
C TYR A 114 16.35 -9.97 10.05
N HIS A 115 15.53 -8.93 10.11
CA HIS A 115 15.90 -7.60 9.67
C HIS A 115 16.69 -6.88 10.78
N GLY A 116 17.52 -5.90 10.43
CA GLY A 116 18.31 -5.19 11.43
C GLY A 116 19.28 -6.10 12.19
N SER A 117 19.25 -6.02 13.52
CA SER A 117 20.27 -6.62 14.40
C SER A 117 19.83 -7.87 15.17
N ASN A 118 18.52 -8.08 15.33
CA ASN A 118 17.92 -9.20 16.05
C ASN A 118 16.43 -9.30 15.69
N TYR A 119 15.73 -10.27 16.29
CA TYR A 119 14.28 -10.29 16.38
C TYR A 119 13.88 -10.40 17.86
N VAL A 120 12.60 -10.21 18.18
CA VAL A 120 12.07 -10.50 19.51
C VAL A 120 11.09 -11.65 19.50
N HIS A 121 10.98 -12.37 20.62
CA HIS A 121 9.99 -13.42 20.79
C HIS A 121 9.30 -13.37 22.16
N ASP A 122 8.11 -13.94 22.24
CA ASP A 122 7.26 -13.96 23.44
C ASP A 122 7.74 -14.93 24.53
N GLY A 123 8.90 -15.57 24.34
CA GLY A 123 9.40 -16.64 25.22
C GLY A 123 8.47 -17.86 25.31
N ASN A 124 7.49 -17.99 24.42
CA ASN A 124 6.39 -18.95 24.50
C ASN A 124 5.62 -18.89 25.84
N THR A 125 5.45 -17.69 26.40
CA THR A 125 4.75 -17.44 27.67
C THR A 125 3.82 -16.23 27.54
N GLY A 126 2.82 -16.13 28.42
CA GLY A 126 1.90 -14.98 28.43
C GLY A 126 1.03 -14.87 27.17
N LYS A 127 0.55 -16.01 26.67
CA LYS A 127 -0.35 -16.07 25.52
C LYS A 127 -1.61 -15.25 25.77
N GLY A 128 -1.98 -14.45 24.79
CA GLY A 128 -3.13 -13.55 24.86
C GLY A 128 -2.88 -12.22 25.58
N SER A 129 -1.81 -12.08 26.37
CA SER A 129 -1.52 -10.85 27.12
C SER A 129 -0.38 -10.00 26.55
N LYS A 130 0.44 -10.58 25.66
CA LYS A 130 1.56 -9.87 25.03
C LYS A 130 1.20 -9.32 23.65
N ARG A 131 1.77 -8.17 23.31
CA ARG A 131 1.64 -7.49 22.01
C ARG A 131 2.98 -6.89 21.61
N PHE A 132 3.26 -6.84 20.31
CA PHE A 132 4.37 -6.08 19.77
C PHE A 132 3.84 -5.11 18.71
N HIS A 133 4.11 -3.83 18.90
CA HIS A 133 3.51 -2.73 18.17
C HIS A 133 4.54 -2.11 17.24
N PHE A 134 4.20 -1.97 15.96
CA PHE A 134 4.98 -1.24 14.98
C PHE A 134 4.18 -0.04 14.48
N LYS A 135 4.72 1.18 14.63
CA LYS A 135 4.06 2.41 14.18
C LYS A 135 4.82 3.04 13.01
N PRO A 136 4.58 2.63 11.76
CA PRO A 136 5.31 3.14 10.61
C PRO A 136 5.14 4.66 10.48
N ALA A 137 6.24 5.38 10.28
CA ALA A 137 6.23 6.82 10.07
C ALA A 137 5.87 7.13 8.60
N LEU A 138 4.57 7.16 8.31
CA LEU A 138 4.07 7.44 6.96
C LEU A 138 4.02 8.96 6.73
N ALA A 139 4.35 9.38 5.50
CA ALA A 139 4.36 10.80 5.14
C ALA A 139 2.95 11.37 4.88
N GLU A 140 2.01 10.52 4.45
CA GLU A 140 0.66 10.93 4.05
C GLU A 140 -0.37 9.82 4.32
N ASN A 141 -1.64 10.19 4.32
CA ASN A 141 -2.72 9.21 4.33
C ASN A 141 -2.82 8.59 2.93
N GLY A 142 -3.11 7.30 2.84
CA GLY A 142 -3.18 6.65 1.53
C GLY A 142 -3.46 5.17 1.60
N LEU A 143 -3.48 4.53 0.43
CA LEU A 143 -3.58 3.10 0.31
C LEU A 143 -2.17 2.50 0.32
N TYR A 144 -1.92 1.52 1.18
CA TYR A 144 -0.60 0.92 1.34
C TYR A 144 -0.65 -0.60 1.29
N GLN A 145 0.32 -1.22 0.64
CA GLN A 145 0.62 -2.62 0.85
C GLN A 145 1.40 -2.79 2.15
N VAL A 146 0.91 -3.66 3.03
CA VAL A 146 1.53 -3.97 4.31
C VAL A 146 2.11 -5.37 4.26
N TYR A 147 3.41 -5.47 4.56
CA TYR A 147 4.16 -6.72 4.63
C TYR A 147 4.68 -6.94 6.05
N ALA A 148 4.81 -8.21 6.43
CA ALA A 148 5.53 -8.60 7.64
C ALA A 148 6.64 -9.60 7.29
N ARG A 149 7.70 -9.61 8.09
CA ARG A 149 8.82 -10.54 8.01
C ARG A 149 9.04 -11.16 9.38
N TRP A 150 9.54 -12.40 9.42
CA TRP A 150 9.92 -13.09 10.64
C TRP A 150 11.00 -14.15 10.38
N VAL A 151 11.65 -14.57 11.48
CA VAL A 151 12.53 -15.75 11.51
C VAL A 151 11.70 -17.00 11.74
N ALA A 152 11.49 -17.76 10.67
CA ALA A 152 10.70 -18.99 10.73
C ALA A 152 11.49 -20.17 11.29
N ASP A 153 10.82 -20.99 12.09
CA ASP A 153 11.33 -22.23 12.68
C ASP A 153 10.17 -23.18 13.03
N ALA A 154 10.44 -24.48 13.18
CA ALA A 154 9.42 -25.49 13.47
C ALA A 154 8.69 -25.28 14.80
N ASN A 155 9.30 -24.60 15.77
CA ASN A 155 8.68 -24.33 17.08
C ASN A 155 7.85 -23.03 17.14
N ARG A 156 7.66 -22.32 16.00
CA ARG A 156 6.84 -21.11 15.93
C ARG A 156 5.35 -21.44 15.91
N ALA A 157 4.51 -20.49 16.31
CA ALA A 157 3.06 -20.63 16.23
C ALA A 157 2.55 -20.59 14.78
N THR A 158 1.51 -21.38 14.49
CA THR A 158 0.98 -21.56 13.12
C THR A 158 -0.11 -20.57 12.73
N ALA A 159 -0.65 -19.82 13.68
CA ALA A 159 -1.76 -18.91 13.47
C ALA A 159 -1.59 -17.61 14.26
N VAL A 160 -0.43 -16.95 14.10
CA VAL A 160 -0.12 -15.68 14.76
C VAL A 160 -1.02 -14.57 14.22
N PRO A 161 -1.90 -13.96 15.04
CA PRO A 161 -2.68 -12.81 14.65
C PRO A 161 -1.81 -11.54 14.52
N ILE A 162 -1.91 -10.88 13.37
CA ILE A 162 -1.33 -9.56 13.11
C ILE A 162 -2.48 -8.61 12.77
N ASP A 163 -2.67 -7.60 13.60
CA ASP A 163 -3.66 -6.56 13.41
C ASP A 163 -3.05 -5.41 12.59
N VAL A 164 -3.79 -4.89 11.62
CA VAL A 164 -3.49 -3.66 10.89
C VAL A 164 -4.57 -2.64 11.25
N VAL A 165 -4.18 -1.53 11.87
CA VAL A 165 -5.06 -0.41 12.19
C VAL A 165 -5.19 0.46 10.95
N THR A 166 -6.40 0.51 10.37
CA THR A 166 -6.70 1.27 9.16
C THR A 166 -7.01 2.73 9.48
N ALA A 167 -7.00 3.58 8.46
CA ALA A 167 -7.57 4.91 8.53
C ALA A 167 -9.01 4.84 9.10
N GLY A 168 -9.31 5.71 10.07
CA GLY A 168 -10.58 5.69 10.81
C GLY A 168 -10.60 4.78 12.03
N GLY A 169 -9.49 4.12 12.38
CA GLY A 169 -9.32 3.36 13.63
C GLY A 169 -9.92 1.95 13.62
N SER A 170 -10.42 1.48 12.47
CA SER A 170 -10.83 0.07 12.34
C SER A 170 -9.61 -0.85 12.34
N THR A 171 -9.79 -2.07 12.83
CA THR A 171 -8.71 -3.07 12.89
C THR A 171 -9.04 -4.25 12.00
N VAL A 172 -8.11 -4.64 11.13
CA VAL A 172 -8.19 -5.86 10.32
C VAL A 172 -7.13 -6.84 10.79
N THR A 173 -7.54 -8.06 11.16
CA THR A 173 -6.62 -9.11 11.61
C THR A 173 -6.29 -10.09 10.48
N VAL A 174 -5.00 -10.29 10.23
CA VAL A 174 -4.46 -11.33 9.34
C VAL A 174 -3.74 -12.36 10.19
N LYS A 175 -4.04 -13.66 10.00
CA LYS A 175 -3.33 -14.74 10.69
C LYS A 175 -2.22 -15.29 9.79
N VAL A 176 -1.02 -15.43 10.33
CA VAL A 176 0.14 -15.96 9.60
C VAL A 176 0.73 -17.18 10.30
N ASN A 177 1.26 -18.11 9.50
CA ASN A 177 2.02 -19.25 10.01
C ASN A 177 3.51 -18.91 10.05
N GLN A 178 4.04 -18.72 11.25
CA GLN A 178 5.45 -18.33 11.43
C GLN A 178 6.43 -19.50 11.30
N ARG A 179 5.97 -20.71 10.98
CA ARG A 179 6.85 -21.83 10.61
C ARG A 179 7.31 -21.75 9.14
N ASN A 180 6.67 -20.91 8.33
CA ASN A 180 6.89 -20.80 6.89
C ASN A 180 7.50 -19.44 6.51
N ASN A 181 7.93 -19.30 5.25
CA ASN A 181 8.39 -18.05 4.63
C ASN A 181 9.56 -17.38 5.38
N HIS A 182 10.52 -18.21 5.82
CA HIS A 182 11.71 -17.77 6.55
C HIS A 182 12.36 -16.56 5.87
N ALA A 183 12.50 -15.45 6.60
CA ALA A 183 13.23 -14.27 6.14
C ALA A 183 12.67 -13.63 4.85
N GLN A 184 11.38 -13.83 4.55
CA GLN A 184 10.70 -13.22 3.41
C GLN A 184 9.72 -12.14 3.85
N TRP A 185 9.50 -11.15 2.99
CA TRP A 185 8.43 -10.17 3.15
C TRP A 185 7.10 -10.78 2.67
N VAL A 186 6.23 -11.14 3.60
CA VAL A 186 4.92 -11.71 3.33
C VAL A 186 3.87 -10.60 3.27
N LEU A 187 3.16 -10.48 2.16
CA LEU A 187 2.06 -9.52 2.00
C LEU A 187 0.90 -9.91 2.93
N LEU A 188 0.53 -9.01 3.83
CA LEU A 188 -0.67 -9.15 4.67
C LEU A 188 -1.92 -8.66 3.93
N GLY A 189 -1.76 -7.64 3.09
CA GLY A 189 -2.82 -7.07 2.29
C GLY A 189 -2.56 -5.62 1.91
N THR A 190 -3.59 -4.99 1.37
CA THR A 190 -3.60 -3.58 0.99
C THR A 190 -4.65 -2.87 1.83
N PHE A 191 -4.25 -1.81 2.54
CA PHE A 191 -5.07 -1.16 3.55
C PHE A 191 -5.02 0.36 3.41
N PRO A 192 -6.13 1.07 3.66
CA PRO A 192 -6.08 2.51 3.83
C PRO A 192 -5.44 2.81 5.18
N LEU A 193 -4.34 3.56 5.21
CA LEU A 193 -3.61 3.92 6.44
C LEU A 193 -3.58 5.44 6.65
N SER A 194 -3.52 5.84 7.92
CA SER A 194 -3.35 7.22 8.37
C SER A 194 -1.87 7.51 8.63
N ALA A 195 -1.38 8.69 8.23
CA ALA A 195 -0.04 9.16 8.58
C ALA A 195 0.16 9.35 10.09
N VAL A 196 -0.93 9.51 10.83
CA VAL A 196 -0.92 9.80 12.26
C VAL A 196 -1.10 8.52 13.09
N ASP A 197 -2.00 7.64 12.65
CA ASP A 197 -2.50 6.53 13.48
C ASP A 197 -2.15 5.14 12.95
N ALA A 198 -1.37 5.02 11.86
CA ALA A 198 -0.99 3.72 11.32
C ALA A 198 -0.23 2.89 12.37
N GLU A 199 -0.73 1.68 12.59
CA GLU A 199 -0.13 0.73 13.53
C GLU A 199 -0.35 -0.71 13.03
N VAL A 200 0.68 -1.53 13.18
CA VAL A 200 0.63 -2.98 12.95
C VAL A 200 0.99 -3.67 14.26
N VAL A 201 0.10 -4.54 14.76
CA VAL A 201 0.26 -5.18 16.07
C VAL A 201 0.33 -6.69 15.93
N VAL A 202 1.45 -7.28 16.33
CA VAL A 202 1.60 -8.72 16.48
C VAL A 202 1.05 -9.13 17.84
N ARG A 203 0.07 -10.03 17.88
CA ARG A 203 -0.53 -10.52 19.13
C ARG A 203 -0.20 -11.99 19.40
N THR A 204 -0.40 -12.39 20.64
CA THR A 204 -0.09 -13.74 21.14
C THR A 204 -1.34 -14.55 21.47
N ASP A 205 -2.53 -14.12 21.05
CA ASP A 205 -3.78 -14.82 21.34
C ASP A 205 -3.94 -16.03 20.43
N GLY A 206 -4.36 -17.16 21.01
CA GLY A 206 -4.58 -18.38 20.24
C GLY A 206 -3.30 -19.03 19.69
N THR A 207 -2.11 -18.66 20.19
CA THR A 207 -0.81 -19.17 19.73
C THR A 207 -0.18 -20.14 20.73
N ALA A 208 -0.99 -20.97 21.39
CA ALA A 208 -0.52 -21.95 22.37
C ALA A 208 0.36 -23.05 21.76
N ASP A 209 0.40 -23.14 20.43
CA ASP A 209 1.11 -24.15 19.65
C ASP A 209 2.58 -23.80 19.32
N GLY A 210 3.08 -22.63 19.74
CA GLY A 210 4.49 -22.29 19.54
C GLY A 210 4.85 -20.85 19.86
N TYR A 211 6.12 -20.49 19.66
CA TYR A 211 6.65 -19.14 19.87
C TYR A 211 6.03 -18.13 18.89
N VAL A 212 5.80 -16.90 19.37
CA VAL A 212 5.49 -15.76 18.51
C VAL A 212 6.73 -14.89 18.38
N VAL A 213 7.11 -14.57 17.15
CA VAL A 213 8.23 -13.70 16.80
C VAL A 213 7.72 -12.39 16.22
N ALA A 214 8.37 -11.28 16.55
CA ALA A 214 8.23 -10.01 15.87
C ALA A 214 9.62 -9.53 15.43
N ASP A 215 9.74 -9.18 14.14
CA ASP A 215 11.00 -8.80 13.49
C ASP A 215 10.80 -7.45 12.81
N ALA A 216 10.13 -7.41 11.66
CA ALA A 216 9.88 -6.13 11.00
C ALA A 216 8.57 -6.11 10.21
N ILE A 217 8.04 -4.90 10.04
CA ILE A 217 6.99 -4.60 9.07
C ILE A 217 7.53 -3.68 7.98
N ARG A 218 6.95 -3.82 6.79
CA ARG A 218 7.25 -2.98 5.64
C ARG A 218 5.95 -2.45 5.07
N VAL A 219 5.91 -1.16 4.81
CA VAL A 219 4.75 -0.48 4.24
C VAL A 219 5.18 0.20 2.94
N MET A 220 4.47 -0.11 1.86
CA MET A 220 4.74 0.46 0.55
C MET A 220 3.49 1.21 0.07
N PRO A 221 3.61 2.49 -0.34
CA PRO A 221 2.48 3.20 -0.91
C PRO A 221 2.03 2.47 -2.16
N VAL A 222 0.74 2.22 -2.29
CA VAL A 222 0.16 1.95 -3.59
C VAL A 222 0.16 3.30 -4.28
N ALA A 223 0.91 3.43 -5.37
CA ALA A 223 0.87 4.65 -6.14
C ALA A 223 -0.62 4.95 -6.43
N PRO A 224 -1.05 6.19 -6.14
CA PRO A 224 -2.46 6.58 -6.23
C PRO A 224 -2.98 6.27 -7.60
#